data_AF-A0A0V8JJQ2-F1
#
_entry.id   AF-A0A0V8JJQ2-F1
#
_cell.length_a   1.000
_cell.length_b   1.000
_cell.length_c   1.000
_cell.angle_alpha   90.00
_cell.angle_beta   90.00
_cell.angle_gamma   90.00
#
_symmetry.space_group_name_H-M   'P 1'
#
loop_
_entity.id
_entity.type
_entity.pdbx_description
1 polymer ?
#
loop_
_entity_poly.entity_id
_entity_poly.type
_entity_poly.pdbx_seq_one_letter_code
_entity_poly.pdbx_strand_id
1 'polypeptide(L)' 'MSDIWKKYGKVICVVFYIIALVFQLMVTTLIWKETNLFAVMLIIQVFITTIAVWAAYKIANRMLLK' A
#
# COMPACT_ATOMS: atom_id res chain seq x y z
N MET A 1 0.54 -19.52 -12.33
CA MET A 1 0.90 -18.27 -11.61
C MET A 1 0.84 -17.03 -12.51
N SER A 2 1.44 -17.06 -13.71
CA SER A 2 1.49 -15.89 -14.63
C SER A 2 0.11 -15.44 -15.18
N ASP A 3 -0.81 -16.37 -15.51
CA ASP A 3 -2.14 -16.00 -16.03
C ASP A 3 -3.04 -15.28 -15.02
N ILE A 4 -3.00 -15.71 -13.76
CA ILE A 4 -3.76 -15.07 -12.68
C ILE A 4 -3.21 -13.65 -12.43
N TRP A 5 -1.89 -13.47 -12.48
CA TRP A 5 -1.27 -12.15 -12.36
C TRP A 5 -1.58 -11.24 -13.56
N LYS A 6 -1.59 -11.77 -14.78
CA LYS A 6 -2.01 -11.03 -15.99
C LYS A 6 -3.45 -10.53 -15.89
N LYS A 7 -4.36 -11.36 -15.36
CA LYS A 7 -5.79 -11.05 -15.31
C LYS A 7 -6.21 -10.26 -14.07
N TYR A 8 -5.55 -10.48 -12.92
CA TYR A 8 -5.95 -9.94 -11.62
C TYR A 8 -4.84 -9.21 -10.85
N GLY A 9 -3.60 -9.13 -11.35
CA GLY A 9 -2.46 -8.55 -10.61
C GLY A 9 -2.68 -7.09 -10.19
N LYS A 10 -3.32 -6.28 -11.03
CA LYS A 10 -3.74 -4.91 -10.65
C LYS A 10 -4.75 -4.92 -9.49
N VAL A 11 -5.76 -5.79 -9.56
CA VAL A 11 -6.80 -5.90 -8.54
C VAL A 11 -6.21 -6.34 -7.21
N ILE A 12 -5.31 -7.33 -7.22
CA ILE A 12 -4.61 -7.83 -6.03
C ILE A 12 -3.78 -6.71 -5.37
N CYS A 13 -3.03 -5.92 -6.15
CA CYS A 13 -2.29 -4.77 -5.62
C CYS A 13 -3.20 -3.69 -5.02
N VAL A 14 -4.36 -3.41 -5.65
CA VAL A 14 -5.32 -2.43 -5.13
C VAL A 14 -5.95 -2.92 -3.81
N VAL A 15 -6.35 -4.19 -3.74
CA VAL A 15 -6.92 -4.78 -2.52
C VAL A 15 -5.89 -4.75 -1.39
N PHE A 16 -4.63 -5.10 -1.68
CA PHE A 16 -3.55 -5.06 -0.69
C PHE A 16 -3.28 -3.63 -0.20
N TYR A 17 -3.33 -2.64 -1.09
CA TYR A 17 -3.18 -1.24 -0.75
C TYR A 17 -4.30 -0.73 0.18
N ILE A 18 -5.56 -1.11 -0.10
CA ILE A 18 -6.70 -0.74 0.75
C ILE A 18 -6.53 -1.33 2.16
N ILE A 19 -6.15 -2.60 2.27
CA ILE A 19 -5.91 -3.27 3.56
C ILE A 19 -4.78 -2.58 4.32
N ALA A 20 -3.67 -2.27 3.64
CA ALA A 20 -2.54 -1.58 4.25
C ALA A 20 -2.95 -0.20 4.80
N LEU A 21 -3.74 0.58 4.05
CA LEU A 21 -4.23 1.88 4.52
C LEU A 21 -5.12 1.78 5.76
N VAL A 22 -6.00 0.77 5.83
CA VAL A 22 -6.87 0.54 6.99
C VAL A 22 -6.05 0.18 8.22
N PHE A 23 -5.08 -0.73 8.07
CA PHE A 23 -4.18 -1.11 9.17
C PHE A 23 -3.36 0.09 9.66
N GLN A 24 -2.89 0.92 8.72
CA GLN A 24 -2.11 2.10 9.01
C GLN A 24 -2.92 3.16 9.77
N LEU A 25 -4.19 3.38 9.41
CA LEU A 25 -5.11 4.24 10.17
C LEU A 25 -5.34 3.72 11.59
N MET A 26 -5.54 2.42 11.77
CA MET A 26 -5.70 1.81 13.10
C MET A 26 -4.44 1.97 13.96
N VAL A 27 -3.25 1.68 13.40
CA VAL A 27 -1.99 1.80 14.13
C VAL A 27 -1.69 3.26 14.49
N THR A 28 -1.89 4.18 13.55
CA THR A 28 -1.61 5.61 13.78
C THR A 28 -2.57 6.21 14.82
N THR A 29 -3.85 5.80 14.83
CA THR A 29 -4.82 6.23 15.88
C THR A 29 -4.53 5.63 17.25
N LEU A 30 -3.99 4.42 17.32
CA LEU A 30 -3.57 3.79 18.59
C LEU A 30 -2.33 4.45 19.20
N ILE A 31 -1.36 4.86 18.37
CA ILE A 31 -0.08 5.41 18.83
C ILE A 31 -0.19 6.92 19.11
N TRP A 32 -0.88 7.68 18.27
CA TRP A 32 -0.89 9.14 18.32
C TRP A 32 -2.23 9.67 18.81
N LYS A 33 -2.39 9.74 20.14
CA LYS A 33 -3.58 10.25 20.82
C LYS A 33 -3.59 11.78 20.98
N GLU A 34 -2.43 12.44 20.90
CA GLU A 34 -2.28 13.89 21.10
C GLU A 34 -1.95 14.63 19.78
N THR A 35 -2.73 15.67 19.50
CA THR A 35 -3.09 16.10 18.14
C THR A 35 -2.42 17.41 17.78
N ASN A 36 -1.27 17.32 17.09
CA ASN A 36 -0.75 18.40 16.24
C ASN A 36 -0.02 17.86 14.99
N LEU A 37 0.62 16.68 15.07
CA LEU A 37 1.37 16.09 13.95
C LEU A 37 0.64 14.91 13.26
N PHE A 38 -0.55 14.53 13.75
CA PHE A 38 -1.30 13.37 13.27
C PHE A 38 -1.60 13.40 11.77
N ALA A 39 -2.08 14.54 11.25
CA ALA A 39 -2.41 14.70 9.84
C ALA A 39 -1.16 14.64 8.94
N VAL A 40 -0.05 15.25 9.38
CA VAL A 40 1.22 15.26 8.64
C VAL A 40 1.78 13.84 8.54
N MET A 41 1.72 13.09 9.62
CA MET A 41 2.20 11.71 9.67
C MET A 41 1.35 10.79 8.79
N LEU A 42 0.03 10.98 8.76
CA LEU A 42 -0.86 10.26 7.84
C LEU A 42 -0.49 10.53 6.37
N ILE A 43 -0.26 11.79 6.01
CA ILE A 43 0.11 12.17 4.63
C ILE A 43 1.43 11.52 4.23
N ILE A 44 2.45 11.58 5.08
CA ILE A 44 3.77 10.99 4.82
C ILE A 44 3.66 9.47 4.65
N GLN A 45 2.93 8.82 5.55
CA GLN A 45 2.77 7.38 5.47
C GLN A 45 2.00 6.98 4.20
N VAL A 46 0.89 7.66 3.84
CA VAL A 46 0.17 7.40 2.58
C VAL A 46 1.10 7.52 1.37
N PHE A 47 1.98 8.53 1.35
CA PHE A 47 2.98 8.68 0.28
C PHE A 47 3.94 7.50 0.20
N ILE A 48 4.51 7.08 1.34
CA ILE A 48 5.44 5.94 1.41
C ILE A 48 4.75 4.66 0.93
N THR A 49 3.52 4.40 1.40
CA THR A 49 2.76 3.20 1.05
C THR A 49 2.41 3.18 -0.44
N THR A 50 2.09 4.33 -1.02
CA THR A 50 1.84 4.47 -2.47
C THR A 50 3.09 4.14 -3.29
N ILE A 51 4.24 4.69 -2.92
CA ILE A 51 5.51 4.43 -3.59
C ILE A 51 5.90 2.95 -3.46
N ALA A 52 5.74 2.36 -2.26
CA ALA A 52 6.05 0.96 -2.00
C ALA A 52 5.19 0.01 -2.84
N VAL A 53 3.88 0.23 -2.90
CA VAL A 53 2.97 -0.60 -3.72
C VAL A 53 3.27 -0.44 -5.22
N TRP A 54 3.60 0.76 -5.68
CA TRP A 54 3.98 0.98 -7.06
C TRP A 54 5.30 0.27 -7.43
N ALA A 55 6.31 0.35 -6.56
CA ALA A 55 7.57 -0.35 -6.72
C ALA A 55 7.36 -1.88 -6.73
N ALA A 56 6.56 -2.41 -5.78
CA ALA A 56 6.22 -3.82 -5.71
C ALA A 56 5.49 -4.30 -6.97
N TYR A 57 4.51 -3.53 -7.47
CA TYR A 57 3.81 -3.84 -8.71
C TYR A 57 4.77 -3.87 -9.90
N LYS A 58 5.67 -2.88 -10.02
CA LYS A 58 6.66 -2.82 -11.10
C LYS A 58 7.63 -4.02 -11.07
N ILE A 59 8.09 -4.40 -9.88
CA ILE A 59 8.98 -5.56 -9.69
C ILE A 59 8.24 -6.86 -10.04
N ALA A 60 7.03 -7.04 -9.50
CA ALA A 60 6.22 -8.23 -9.75
C ALA A 60 5.88 -8.39 -11.23
N ASN A 61 5.53 -7.30 -11.93
CA ASN A 61 5.33 -7.33 -13.38
C ASN A 61 6.60 -7.72 -14.13
N ARG A 62 7.77 -7.24 -13.72
CA ARG A 62 9.04 -7.55 -14.39
C ARG A 62 9.51 -9.00 -14.15
N MET A 63 9.14 -9.60 -13.02
CA MET A 63 9.48 -10.99 -12.68
C MET A 63 8.47 -12.01 -13.23
N LEU A 64 7.17 -11.68 -13.25
CA LEU A 64 6.10 -12.62 -13.63
C LEU A 64 5.71 -12.58 -15.13
N LEU A 65 6.12 -11.53 -15.85
CA LEU A 65 5.94 -11.38 -17.30
C LEU A 65 7.23 -11.57 -18.11
N LYS A 66 8.33 -11.97 -17.46
CA LYS A 66 9.51 -12.53 -18.13
C LYS A 66 9.25 -14.00 -18.46
#